data_AF-A0A2E4LG62-F1
#
_entry.id   AF-A0A2E4LG62-F1
#
_cell.length_a   1.000
_cell.length_b   1.000
_cell.length_c   1.000
_cell.angle_alpha   90.00
_cell.angle_beta   90.00
_cell.angle_gamma   90.00
#
_symmetry.space_group_name_H-M   'P 1'
#
loop_
_entity.id
_entity.type
_entity.pdbx_description
1 polymer ?
#
loop_
_entity_poly.entity_id
_entity_poly.type
_entity_poly.pdbx_seq_one_letter_code
_entity_poly.pdbx_strand_id
1 'polypeptide(L)'
;MIDYLYTVYFNNRKIGVFGGSTKSFLKILGSINLKLNNISHFYFGQKLYGTDVFDKILEKKGTEAPSNSANFQDERGVFLIHNQFIDPKDKLVPTAFIDDEL
;
A
#
# COMPACT_ATOMS: atom_id res chain seq x y z
N MET A 1 -20.69 12.97 8.08
CA MET A 1 -21.29 11.63 7.99
C MET A 1 -20.33 10.77 7.17
N ILE A 2 -20.16 9.49 7.49
CA ILE A 2 -19.39 8.56 6.63
C ILE A 2 -20.43 7.78 5.84
N ASP A 3 -20.49 8.00 4.53
CA ASP A 3 -21.51 7.36 3.69
C ASP A 3 -21.11 5.94 3.28
N TYR A 4 -19.80 5.68 3.17
CA TYR A 4 -19.25 4.40 2.74
C TYR A 4 -17.94 4.05 3.46
N LEU A 5 -17.69 2.75 3.62
CA LEU A 5 -16.40 2.21 4.04
C LEU A 5 -15.63 1.67 2.83
N TYR A 6 -14.32 1.88 2.88
CA TYR A 6 -13.34 1.49 1.88
C TYR A 6 -12.32 0.55 2.50
N THR A 7 -11.87 -0.44 1.73
CA THR A 7 -10.94 -1.47 2.21
C THR A 7 -9.52 -1.14 1.78
N VAL A 8 -8.54 -1.41 2.64
CA VAL A 8 -7.12 -1.36 2.27
C VAL A 8 -6.56 -2.77 2.22
N TYR A 9 -5.96 -3.12 1.10
CA TYR A 9 -5.26 -4.37 0.87
C TYR A 9 -3.76 -4.12 0.72
N PHE A 10 -2.93 -4.93 1.37
CA PHE A 10 -1.48 -4.95 1.20
C PHE A 10 -1.06 -6.33 0.70
N ASN A 11 -0.46 -6.42 -0.49
CA ASN A 11 -0.13 -7.68 -1.16
C ASN A 11 -1.30 -8.69 -1.11
N ASN A 12 -2.48 -8.24 -1.56
CA ASN A 12 -3.75 -8.96 -1.59
C ASN A 12 -4.31 -9.41 -0.21
N ARG A 13 -3.76 -8.93 0.90
CA ARG A 13 -4.29 -9.16 2.25
C ARG A 13 -4.97 -7.92 2.77
N LYS A 14 -6.20 -8.05 3.27
CA LYS A 14 -6.91 -6.95 3.93
C LYS A 14 -6.17 -6.55 5.21
N ILE A 15 -5.84 -5.27 5.34
CA ILE A 15 -5.15 -4.70 6.52
C ILE A 15 -6.02 -3.70 7.29
N GLY A 16 -7.10 -3.19 6.70
CA GLY A 16 -7.98 -2.26 7.39
C GLY A 16 -9.14 -1.75 6.55
N VAL A 17 -10.02 -0.97 7.19
CA VAL A 17 -11.13 -0.27 6.54
C VAL A 17 -11.18 1.19 7.03
N PHE A 18 -11.60 2.11 6.17
CA PHE A 18 -11.64 3.54 6.49
C PHE A 18 -12.81 4.24 5.77
N GLY A 19 -13.20 5.42 6.27
CA GLY A 19 -14.30 6.22 5.71
C GLY A 19 -13.89 7.18 4.59
N GLY A 20 -12.92 6.84 3.74
CA GLY A 20 -12.53 7.65 2.57
C GLY A 20 -11.57 8.83 2.85
N SER A 21 -11.36 9.23 4.11
CA SER A 21 -10.44 10.31 4.46
C SER A 21 -8.96 9.89 4.40
N THR A 22 -8.07 10.80 3.97
CA THR A 22 -6.61 10.65 4.01
C THR A 22 -6.11 10.33 5.41
N LYS A 23 -6.61 11.03 6.44
CA LYS A 23 -6.19 10.83 7.84
C LYS A 23 -6.40 9.38 8.29
N SER A 24 -7.57 8.81 7.98
CA SER A 24 -7.91 7.44 8.36
C SER A 24 -7.11 6.41 7.56
N PHE A 25 -6.88 6.67 6.28
CA PHE A 25 -6.01 5.84 5.44
C PHE A 25 -4.57 5.80 5.97
N LEU A 26 -3.97 6.96 6.27
CA LEU A 26 -2.62 7.03 6.83
C LEU A 26 -2.51 6.35 8.21
N LYS A 27 -3.57 6.40 9.02
CA LYS A 27 -3.62 5.67 10.30
C LYS A 27 -3.53 4.16 10.10
N ILE A 28 -4.18 3.61 9.06
CA ILE A 28 -4.06 2.19 8.69
C ILE A 28 -2.61 1.87 8.32
N LEU A 29 -1.99 2.67 7.45
CA LEU A 29 -0.59 2.44 7.05
C LEU A 29 0.36 2.50 8.26
N GLY A 30 0.18 3.49 9.14
CA GLY A 30 0.96 3.65 10.35
C GLY A 30 0.81 2.46 11.32
N SER A 31 -0.36 1.83 11.38
CA SER A 31 -0.60 0.66 12.27
C SER A 31 0.24 -0.57 11.91
N ILE A 32 0.73 -0.63 10.66
CA ILE A 32 1.61 -1.70 10.17
C ILE A 32 3.01 -1.17 9.81
N ASN A 33 3.38 0.02 10.29
CA ASN A 33 4.64 0.70 10.01
C ASN A 33 4.98 0.84 8.49
N LEU A 34 3.94 0.97 7.65
CA LEU A 34 4.09 1.12 6.21
C LEU A 34 4.11 2.61 5.85
N LYS A 35 5.16 3.05 5.15
CA LYS A 35 5.26 4.43 4.63
C LYS A 35 4.80 4.46 3.17
N LEU A 36 4.19 5.57 2.75
CA LEU A 36 3.75 5.76 1.36
C LEU A 36 4.85 5.54 0.32
N ASN A 37 6.09 5.94 0.64
CA ASN A 37 7.23 5.80 -0.27
C ASN A 37 7.76 4.36 -0.36
N ASN A 38 7.34 3.48 0.55
CA ASN A 38 7.74 2.07 0.54
C ASN A 38 6.75 1.21 -0.26
N ILE A 39 5.70 1.80 -0.82
CA ILE A 39 4.71 1.12 -1.64
C ILE A 39 5.13 1.27 -3.10
N SER A 40 5.32 0.15 -3.80
CA SER A 40 5.77 0.13 -5.19
C SER A 40 4.66 0.60 -6.13
N HIS A 41 3.43 0.12 -5.93
CA HIS A 41 2.28 0.52 -6.73
C HIS A 41 1.03 0.67 -5.86
N PHE A 42 0.22 1.66 -6.21
CA PHE A 42 -1.12 1.85 -5.66
C PHE A 42 -2.13 1.54 -6.77
N TYR A 43 -3.01 0.58 -6.55
CA TYR A 43 -4.22 0.43 -7.34
C TYR A 43 -5.43 0.87 -6.56
N PHE A 44 -6.45 1.40 -7.23
CA PHE A 44 -7.69 1.82 -6.60
C PHE A 44 -8.91 1.38 -7.39
N GLY A 45 -9.96 0.96 -6.69
CA GLY A 45 -11.26 0.70 -7.30
C GLY A 45 -12.01 2.00 -7.65
N GLN A 46 -12.90 1.92 -8.64
CA GLN A 46 -13.62 3.07 -9.19
C GLN A 46 -14.48 3.83 -8.18
N LYS A 47 -14.93 3.22 -7.08
CA LYS A 47 -15.78 3.90 -6.09
C LYS A 47 -15.00 4.85 -5.18
N LEU A 48 -13.68 4.95 -5.35
CA LEU A 48 -12.83 5.90 -4.64
C LEU A 48 -12.79 7.30 -5.27
N TYR A 49 -13.28 7.47 -6.50
CA TYR A 49 -13.37 8.80 -7.13
C TYR A 49 -14.13 9.80 -6.24
N GLY A 50 -13.57 11.01 -6.10
CA GLY A 50 -14.15 12.09 -5.27
C GLY A 50 -14.01 11.90 -3.76
N THR A 51 -13.25 10.90 -3.30
CA THR A 51 -12.87 10.78 -1.89
C THR A 51 -11.65 11.64 -1.57
N ASP A 52 -11.54 12.12 -0.33
CA ASP A 52 -10.38 12.92 0.11
C ASP A 52 -9.04 12.15 -0.06
N VAL A 53 -9.03 10.83 0.13
CA VAL A 53 -7.83 10.01 -0.14
C VAL A 53 -7.49 9.96 -1.63
N PHE A 54 -8.50 9.98 -2.51
CA PHE A 54 -8.27 9.99 -3.95
C PHE A 54 -7.62 11.30 -4.37
N ASP A 55 -8.25 12.43 -4.05
CA ASP A 55 -7.80 13.76 -4.45
C ASP A 55 -6.39 14.08 -3.92
N LYS A 56 -6.03 13.57 -2.73
CA LYS A 56 -4.75 13.88 -2.09
C LYS A 56 -3.64 12.89 -2.38
N ILE A 57 -3.96 11.62 -2.62
CA ILE A 57 -2.97 10.54 -2.72
C ILE A 57 -3.14 9.74 -4.02
N LEU A 58 -4.32 9.16 -4.25
CA LEU A 58 -4.49 8.17 -5.32
C LEU A 58 -4.46 8.80 -6.72
N GLU A 59 -4.93 10.04 -6.88
CA GLU A 59 -4.84 10.76 -8.16
C GLU A 59 -3.38 10.92 -8.62
N LYS A 60 -2.46 11.10 -7.67
CA LYS A 60 -1.04 11.40 -7.94
C LYS A 60 -0.15 10.17 -8.01
N LYS A 61 -0.49 9.12 -7.26
CA LYS A 61 0.36 7.93 -7.08
C LYS A 61 -0.30 6.62 -7.49
N GLY A 62 -1.61 6.65 -7.73
CA GLY A 62 -2.43 5.48 -8.00
C GLY A 62 -2.70 5.26 -9.48
N THR A 63 -3.11 4.04 -9.78
CA THR A 63 -3.66 3.63 -11.07
C THR A 63 -4.99 2.96 -10.82
N GLU A 64 -5.99 3.24 -11.66
CA GLU A 64 -7.27 2.54 -11.55
C GLU A 64 -7.05 1.03 -11.72
N ALA A 65 -7.67 0.25 -10.84
CA ALA A 65 -7.56 -1.19 -10.88
C ALA A 65 -8.15 -1.75 -12.19
N PRO A 66 -7.43 -2.64 -12.91
CA PRO A 66 -7.94 -3.24 -14.13
C PRO A 66 -9.17 -4.11 -13.83
N SER A 67 -10.27 -3.83 -14.54
CA SER A 67 -11.59 -4.45 -14.32
C SER A 67 -11.63 -5.96 -14.55
N ASN A 68 -10.62 -6.51 -15.23
CA ASN A 68 -10.50 -7.93 -15.56
C ASN A 68 -9.49 -8.69 -14.66
N SER A 69 -8.97 -8.07 -13.60
CA SER A 69 -8.01 -8.70 -12.70
C SER A 69 -8.69 -9.39 -11.52
N ALA A 70 -8.41 -10.68 -11.34
CA ALA A 70 -8.85 -11.44 -10.15
C ALA A 70 -8.29 -10.88 -8.84
N ASN A 71 -7.18 -10.13 -8.90
CA ASN A 71 -6.53 -9.56 -7.72
C ASN A 71 -7.16 -8.24 -7.24
N PHE A 72 -8.00 -7.60 -8.05
CA PHE A 72 -8.50 -6.24 -7.79
C PHE A 72 -10.03 -6.13 -7.95
N GLN A 73 -10.77 -7.04 -7.33
CA GLN A 73 -12.24 -7.11 -7.48
C GLN A 73 -13.03 -6.13 -6.58
N ASP A 74 -12.42 -5.60 -5.51
CA ASP A 74 -13.11 -4.64 -4.63
C ASP A 74 -13.13 -3.24 -5.26
N GLU A 75 -14.29 -2.82 -5.76
CA GLU A 75 -14.49 -1.48 -6.33
C GLU A 75 -14.26 -0.34 -5.32
N ARG A 76 -14.26 -0.63 -4.01
CA ARG A 76 -13.96 0.31 -2.90
C ARG A 76 -12.59 0.01 -2.27
N GLY A 77 -11.78 -0.80 -2.93
CA GLY A 77 -10.47 -1.23 -2.47
C GLY A 77 -9.35 -0.27 -2.86
N VAL A 78 -8.45 0.01 -1.93
CA VAL A 78 -7.10 0.50 -2.19
C VAL A 78 -6.15 -0.70 -2.09
N PHE A 79 -5.44 -1.02 -3.16
CA PHE A 79 -4.53 -2.15 -3.22
C PHE A 79 -3.09 -1.65 -3.27
N LEU A 80 -2.32 -2.02 -2.26
CA LEU A 80 -0.94 -1.61 -2.07
C LEU A 80 -0.05 -2.79 -2.43
N ILE A 81 0.74 -2.62 -3.48
CA ILE A 81 1.71 -3.62 -3.90
C ILE A 81 3.08 -3.19 -3.40
N HIS A 82 3.69 -4.04 -2.60
CA HIS A 82 5.08 -3.94 -2.23
C HIS A 82 5.84 -5.07 -2.92
N ASN A 83 6.55 -4.71 -3.99
CA ASN A 83 7.51 -5.62 -4.60
C ASN A 83 8.71 -5.68 -3.66
N GLN A 84 8.88 -6.80 -2.96
CA GLN A 84 10.18 -7.16 -2.40
C GLN A 84 11.14 -7.50 -3.54
N PHE A 85 11.47 -6.53 -4.39
CA PHE A 85 12.80 -6.53 -4.98
C PHE A 85 13.72 -6.07 -3.87
N ILE A 86 14.14 -7.03 -3.03
CA ILE A 86 15.41 -6.88 -2.35
C ILE A 86 16.40 -6.85 -3.51
N ASP A 87 16.94 -5.68 -3.82
CA ASP A 87 18.13 -5.62 -4.67
C ASP A 87 19.11 -6.62 -4.04
N PRO A 88 19.68 -7.59 -4.75
CA PRO A 88 20.61 -8.55 -4.14
C PRO A 88 21.80 -7.86 -3.45
N LYS A 89 22.01 -6.55 -3.68
CA LYS A 89 22.94 -5.67 -2.96
C LYS A 89 22.45 -5.22 -1.57
N ASP A 90 21.15 -5.16 -1.34
CA ASP A 90 20.51 -4.83 -0.05
C ASP A 90 20.28 -6.06 0.85
N LYS A 91 20.62 -7.26 0.37
CA LYS A 91 21.01 -8.35 1.29
C LYS A 91 22.33 -7.94 1.92
N LEU A 92 22.25 -7.14 2.98
CA LEU A 92 23.31 -6.99 3.97
C LEU A 92 23.76 -8.41 4.34
N VAL A 93 24.89 -8.82 3.78
CA VAL A 93 25.75 -9.87 4.30
C VAL A 93 25.85 -9.63 5.80
N PRO A 94 25.57 -10.64 6.66
CA PRO A 94 25.97 -10.52 8.04
C PRO A 94 27.48 -10.26 8.06
N THR A 95 27.88 -9.08 8.53
CA THR A 95 29.27 -8.80 8.85
C THR A 95 29.60 -9.60 10.12
N ALA A 96 29.86 -10.88 9.95
CA ALA A 96 30.30 -11.81 10.98
C ALA A 96 31.16 -12.84 10.23
N PHE A 97 32.48 -12.90 10.32
CA PHE A 97 33.44 -12.43 11.30
C PHE A 97 34.71 -12.02 10.55
N ILE A 98 35.23 -10.82 10.80
CA ILE A 98 36.67 -10.56 10.71
C ILE A 98 37.11 -10.49 12.16
N ASP A 99 37.41 -11.65 12.74
CA ASP A 99 38.39 -11.77 13.82
C ASP A 99 39.62 -12.33 13.11
N ASP A 100 40.50 -11.42 12.69
CA ASP A 100 41.74 -11.06 13.36
C ASP A 100 42.84 -12.12 13.15
N GLU A 101 43.93 -11.64 12.56
CA GLU A 101 45.20 -12.34 12.42
C GLU A 101 45.61 -13.02 13.74
N LEU A 102 45.95 -14.32 13.68
CA LEU A 102 47.09 -14.85 14.43
C LEU A 102 47.64 -16.15 13.79
#